data_AF-A0A1M5XUK0-F1
#
_entry.id   AF-A0A1M5XUK0-F1
#
_cell.length_a   1.000
_cell.length_b   1.000
_cell.length_c   1.000
_cell.angle_alpha   90.00
_cell.angle_beta   90.00
_cell.angle_gamma   90.00
#
_symmetry.space_group_name_H-M   'P 1'
#
loop_
_entity.id
_entity.type
_entity.pdbx_description
1 polymer ?
#
loop_
_entity_poly.entity_id
_entity_poly.type
_entity_poly.pdbx_seq_one_letter_code
_entity_poly.pdbx_strand_id
1 'polypeptide(L)'
;MTIFQGSLKVFPPVHTSKMDWNSATTKGEDHSVTAATTGAWSFFDRIYCISLKNRTDRRATAQAHFSRVGLADAVQFVLVDKDLGDSERGIYESHRLCMKMGLAAGARRMLIFEDDAVFHRVSPALIEDMISFLEANDDWQFFFLGCLVNRSEKTAFQSVVRIEYRSLAHAYAVTAACARELVEHHPWSGIAFDAMLRDMQSKQMYALYPSVAFQSNAASDNDRYLPLDRFRRFCGGLKQIQRANEFYQRHKRTIIAAHLLALLVIGLACFQAIL
;
A
#
# COMPACT_ATOMS: atom_id res chain seq x y z
N MET A 1 13.71 -49.28 -56.22
CA MET A 1 12.59 -48.36 -55.97
C MET A 1 12.53 -48.15 -54.47
N THR A 2 13.14 -47.07 -54.04
CA THR A 2 13.70 -46.89 -52.69
C THR A 2 12.67 -46.34 -51.72
N ILE A 3 12.50 -47.02 -50.60
CA ILE A 3 11.61 -46.66 -49.48
C ILE A 3 12.33 -45.60 -48.64
N PHE A 4 11.77 -44.39 -48.56
CA PHE A 4 12.25 -43.32 -47.67
C PHE A 4 11.62 -43.49 -46.28
N GLN A 5 12.43 -43.89 -45.29
CA GLN A 5 12.13 -43.74 -43.87
C GLN A 5 12.42 -42.29 -43.46
N GLY A 6 11.38 -41.55 -43.06
CA GLY A 6 11.51 -40.22 -42.46
C GLY A 6 11.57 -40.33 -40.93
N SER A 7 12.74 -40.07 -40.34
CA SER A 7 12.91 -39.93 -38.90
C SER A 7 12.28 -38.61 -38.40
N LEU A 8 11.33 -38.72 -37.47
CA LEU A 8 10.84 -37.60 -36.67
C LEU A 8 11.99 -37.10 -35.77
N LYS A 9 12.51 -35.89 -36.05
CA LYS A 9 13.39 -35.19 -35.11
C LYS A 9 12.51 -34.55 -34.03
N VAL A 10 12.56 -35.11 -32.82
CA VAL A 10 12.02 -34.49 -31.61
C VAL A 10 12.90 -33.29 -31.28
N PHE A 11 12.35 -32.08 -31.33
CA PHE A 11 13.01 -30.87 -30.84
C PHE A 11 12.99 -30.88 -29.29
N PRO A 12 14.11 -30.58 -28.61
CA PRO A 12 14.09 -30.37 -27.17
C PRO A 12 13.28 -29.09 -26.85
N PRO A 13 12.67 -29.00 -25.65
CA PRO A 13 11.88 -27.84 -25.28
C PRO A 13 12.77 -26.59 -25.27
N VAL A 14 12.27 -25.52 -25.89
CA VAL A 14 12.87 -24.19 -25.82
C VAL A 14 12.88 -23.77 -24.36
N HIS A 15 14.07 -23.71 -23.77
CA HIS A 15 14.29 -23.11 -22.46
C HIS A 15 14.02 -21.61 -22.60
N THR A 16 12.79 -21.18 -22.36
CA THR A 16 12.53 -19.76 -22.12
C THR A 16 13.16 -19.43 -20.77
N SER A 17 14.35 -18.84 -20.82
CA SER A 17 14.92 -18.10 -19.69
C SER A 17 13.84 -17.14 -19.19
N LYS A 18 13.26 -17.43 -18.03
CA LYS A 18 12.54 -16.41 -17.26
C LYS A 18 13.62 -15.41 -16.87
N MET A 19 13.60 -14.26 -17.54
CA MET A 19 14.38 -13.11 -17.13
C MET A 19 13.84 -12.68 -15.76
N ASP A 20 14.53 -13.10 -14.70
CA ASP A 20 14.26 -12.66 -13.34
C ASP A 20 14.59 -11.18 -13.24
N TRP A 21 13.55 -10.34 -13.22
CA TRP A 21 13.66 -8.88 -13.06
C TRP A 21 14.03 -8.45 -11.61
N ASN A 22 14.51 -9.36 -10.76
CA ASN A 22 14.65 -9.14 -9.32
C ASN A 22 16.09 -9.14 -8.77
N SER A 23 17.12 -9.15 -9.62
CA SER A 23 18.52 -9.18 -9.15
C SER A 23 19.43 -8.19 -9.87
N ALA A 24 19.04 -6.92 -9.88
CA ALA A 24 19.96 -5.83 -10.21
C ALA A 24 19.59 -4.55 -9.44
N THR A 25 19.69 -4.59 -8.11
CA THR A 25 19.89 -3.38 -7.31
C THR A 25 21.20 -3.56 -6.56
N THR A 26 22.16 -2.69 -6.85
CA THR A 26 23.53 -2.83 -6.35
C THR A 26 23.56 -2.55 -4.85
N LYS A 27 24.34 -3.35 -4.10
CA LYS A 27 24.49 -3.25 -2.64
C LYS A 27 24.87 -1.84 -2.14
N GLY A 28 25.41 -0.98 -3.02
CA GLY A 28 25.75 0.42 -2.73
C GLY A 28 24.56 1.40 -2.73
N GLU A 29 23.50 1.17 -3.52
CA GLU A 29 22.31 2.04 -3.54
C GLU A 29 21.43 1.82 -2.30
N ASP A 30 21.25 0.57 -1.86
CA ASP A 30 20.45 0.27 -0.66
C ASP A 30 21.06 0.93 0.60
N HIS A 31 22.39 0.97 0.72
CA HIS A 31 23.06 1.61 1.86
C HIS A 31 22.94 3.15 1.85
N SER A 32 22.99 3.81 0.69
CA SER A 32 22.86 5.27 0.59
C SER A 32 21.43 5.73 0.84
N VAL A 33 20.43 4.98 0.34
CA VAL A 33 19.01 5.22 0.64
C VAL A 33 18.74 5.06 2.13
N THR A 34 19.28 3.99 2.75
CA THR A 34 19.10 3.73 4.19
C THR A 34 19.62 4.91 5.02
N ALA A 35 20.89 5.31 4.86
CA ALA A 35 21.50 6.37 5.67
C ALA A 35 20.79 7.72 5.51
N ALA A 36 20.38 8.08 4.29
CA ALA A 36 19.69 9.34 4.03
C ALA A 36 18.25 9.36 4.57
N THR A 37 17.54 8.23 4.57
CA THR A 37 16.15 8.15 5.03
C THR A 37 16.01 7.99 6.55
N THR A 38 17.01 7.41 7.25
CA THR A 38 16.99 7.24 8.71
C THR A 38 16.71 8.57 9.44
N GLY A 39 17.32 9.67 9.00
CA GLY A 39 17.09 10.99 9.59
C GLY A 39 15.65 11.49 9.39
N ALA A 40 15.07 11.25 8.21
CA ALA A 40 13.73 11.75 7.87
C ALA A 40 12.60 11.07 8.67
N TRP A 41 12.75 9.79 9.02
CA TRP A 41 11.75 9.07 9.81
C TRP A 41 11.61 9.60 11.25
N SER A 42 12.62 10.33 11.76
CA SER A 42 12.56 10.97 13.08
C SER A 42 11.46 12.04 13.20
N PHE A 43 10.88 12.47 12.07
CA PHE A 43 9.69 13.33 12.06
C PHE A 43 8.49 12.71 12.83
N PHE A 44 8.36 11.38 12.79
CA PHE A 44 7.33 10.65 13.51
C PHE A 44 7.81 10.31 14.93
N ASP A 45 7.08 10.78 15.94
CA ASP A 45 7.52 10.63 17.34
C ASP A 45 7.44 9.16 17.81
N ARG A 46 6.52 8.38 17.19
CA ARG A 46 6.37 6.95 17.42
C ARG A 46 6.10 6.20 16.13
N ILE A 47 6.72 5.04 15.98
CA ILE A 47 6.54 4.17 14.84
C ILE A 47 6.18 2.77 15.34
N TYR A 48 5.04 2.24 14.90
CA TYR A 48 4.51 0.96 15.33
C TYR A 48 4.29 0.01 14.14
N CYS A 49 4.48 -1.28 14.37
CA CYS A 49 4.11 -2.33 13.43
C CYS A 49 3.27 -3.41 14.12
N ILE A 50 2.02 -3.56 13.70
CA ILE A 50 1.08 -4.55 14.23
C ILE A 50 1.44 -5.93 13.70
N SER A 51 1.52 -6.91 14.60
CA SER A 51 1.77 -8.31 14.23
C SER A 51 1.11 -9.27 15.20
N LEU A 52 0.60 -10.40 14.71
CA LEU A 52 0.16 -11.50 15.57
C LEU A 52 1.37 -12.15 16.26
N LYS A 53 1.29 -12.45 17.56
CA LYS A 53 2.40 -13.06 18.32
C LYS A 53 3.03 -14.27 17.63
N ASN A 54 2.21 -15.13 17.03
CA ASN A 54 2.65 -16.36 16.35
C ASN A 54 3.24 -16.15 14.93
N ARG A 55 3.07 -14.98 14.30
CA ARG A 55 3.57 -14.69 12.94
C ARG A 55 5.01 -14.16 12.93
N THR A 56 5.94 -14.94 13.49
CA THR A 56 7.38 -14.62 13.47
C THR A 56 7.93 -14.50 12.05
N ASP A 57 7.36 -15.25 11.10
CA ASP A 57 7.69 -15.24 9.67
C ASP A 57 7.40 -13.88 9.01
N ARG A 58 6.24 -13.28 9.29
CA ARG A 58 5.88 -11.95 8.78
C ARG A 58 6.75 -10.87 9.39
N ARG A 59 7.00 -10.94 10.70
CA ARG A 59 7.90 -9.99 11.37
C ARG A 59 9.31 -10.01 10.81
N ALA A 60 9.88 -11.18 10.55
CA ALA A 60 11.20 -11.28 9.93
C ALA A 60 11.23 -10.60 8.54
N THR A 61 10.17 -10.80 7.76
CA THR A 61 10.02 -10.17 6.43
C THR A 61 9.87 -8.65 6.54
N ALA A 62 8.97 -8.18 7.42
CA ALA A 62 8.77 -6.75 7.68
C ALA A 62 10.04 -6.08 8.19
N GLN A 63 10.77 -6.72 9.11
CA GLN A 63 12.04 -6.22 9.63
C GLN A 63 13.07 -6.04 8.52
N ALA A 64 13.23 -7.03 7.63
CA ALA A 64 14.13 -6.91 6.48
C ALA A 64 13.76 -5.73 5.57
N HIS A 65 12.46 -5.49 5.37
CA HIS A 65 11.96 -4.34 4.64
C HIS A 65 12.22 -3.01 5.35
N PHE A 66 11.99 -2.93 6.66
CA PHE A 66 12.31 -1.75 7.47
C PHE A 66 13.81 -1.43 7.45
N SER A 67 14.69 -2.44 7.53
CA SER A 67 16.14 -2.26 7.43
C SER A 67 16.55 -1.58 6.12
N ARG A 68 15.94 -1.98 5.00
CA ARG A 68 16.26 -1.42 3.67
C ARG A 68 15.88 0.04 3.49
N VAL A 69 14.98 0.55 4.34
CA VAL A 69 14.45 1.91 4.23
C VAL A 69 14.77 2.74 5.47
N GLY A 70 15.72 2.30 6.32
CA GLY A 70 16.16 3.07 7.48
C GLY A 70 15.17 3.13 8.65
N LEU A 71 14.20 2.21 8.72
CA LEU A 71 13.17 2.15 9.77
C LEU A 71 13.46 1.12 10.89
N ALA A 72 14.42 0.23 10.69
CA ALA A 72 14.62 -0.97 11.52
C ALA A 72 14.74 -0.71 13.02
N ASP A 73 15.44 0.35 13.42
CA ASP A 73 15.70 0.66 14.83
C ASP A 73 14.60 1.55 15.46
N ALA A 74 13.75 2.15 14.63
CA ALA A 74 12.69 3.07 15.08
C ALA A 74 11.34 2.38 15.26
N VAL A 75 11.10 1.27 14.56
CA VAL A 75 9.82 0.55 14.60
C VAL A 75 9.71 -0.29 15.86
N GLN A 76 8.63 -0.08 16.62
CA GLN A 76 8.22 -0.97 17.70
C GLN A 76 7.14 -1.95 17.20
N PHE A 77 7.41 -3.26 17.29
CA PHE A 77 6.36 -4.26 17.05
C PHE A 77 5.35 -4.29 18.19
N VAL A 78 4.06 -4.16 17.85
CA VAL A 78 2.93 -4.30 18.77
C VAL A 78 2.35 -5.70 18.55
N LEU A 79 2.69 -6.61 19.46
CA LEU A 79 2.33 -8.02 19.35
C LEU A 79 0.97 -8.29 20.00
N VAL A 80 0.02 -8.76 19.20
CA VAL A 80 -1.36 -9.03 19.63
C VAL A 80 -1.71 -10.51 19.44
N ASP A 81 -2.69 -10.99 20.19
CA ASP A 81 -3.29 -12.30 19.96
C ASP A 81 -4.32 -12.22 18.83
N LYS A 82 -4.49 -13.30 18.06
CA LYS A 82 -5.57 -13.36 17.06
C LYS A 82 -6.90 -13.37 17.80
N ASP A 83 -7.79 -12.45 17.44
CA ASP A 83 -9.17 -12.52 17.90
C ASP A 83 -9.87 -13.70 17.22
N LEU A 84 -10.19 -14.73 18.01
CA LEU A 84 -10.82 -15.95 17.52
C LEU A 84 -12.31 -15.80 17.22
N GLY A 85 -12.95 -14.76 17.77
CA GLY A 85 -14.36 -14.47 17.55
C GLY A 85 -14.60 -13.57 16.34
N ASP A 86 -13.69 -12.62 16.10
CA ASP A 86 -13.82 -11.65 15.00
C ASP A 86 -12.46 -11.06 14.61
N SER A 87 -11.95 -11.46 13.44
CA SER A 87 -10.67 -10.95 12.90
C SER A 87 -10.69 -9.45 12.64
N GLU A 88 -11.81 -8.88 12.22
CA GLU A 88 -11.94 -7.44 11.93
C GLU A 88 -11.91 -6.63 13.21
N ARG A 89 -12.54 -7.14 14.28
CA ARG A 89 -12.41 -6.54 15.62
C ARG A 89 -10.97 -6.57 16.10
N GLY A 90 -10.27 -7.69 15.91
CA GLY A 90 -8.85 -7.81 16.26
C GLY A 90 -7.96 -6.79 15.54
N ILE A 91 -8.17 -6.60 14.23
CA ILE A 91 -7.46 -5.58 13.44
C ILE A 91 -7.80 -4.17 13.96
N TYR A 92 -9.10 -3.87 14.14
CA TYR A 92 -9.58 -2.57 14.59
C TYR A 92 -8.97 -2.15 15.93
N GLU A 93 -9.01 -3.04 16.92
CA GLU A 93 -8.47 -2.78 18.25
C GLU A 93 -6.93 -2.70 18.24
N SER A 94 -6.26 -3.39 17.31
CA SER A 94 -4.80 -3.28 17.16
C SER A 94 -4.36 -1.90 16.69
N HIS A 95 -5.05 -1.29 15.71
CA HIS A 95 -4.77 0.09 15.30
C HIS A 95 -5.06 1.07 16.44
N ARG A 96 -6.19 0.91 17.14
CA ARG A 96 -6.52 1.75 18.31
C ARG A 96 -5.51 1.58 19.44
N LEU A 97 -4.95 0.39 19.64
CA LEU A 97 -3.90 0.15 20.62
C LEU A 97 -2.63 0.95 20.28
N CYS A 98 -2.17 0.93 19.03
CA CYS A 98 -1.04 1.76 18.60
C CYS A 98 -1.30 3.26 18.86
N MET A 99 -2.50 3.75 18.55
CA MET A 99 -2.89 5.13 18.82
C MET A 99 -2.89 5.46 20.31
N LYS A 100 -3.47 4.59 21.15
CA LYS A 100 -3.46 4.73 22.62
C LYS A 100 -2.03 4.78 23.16
N MET A 101 -1.16 3.87 22.69
CA MET A 101 0.26 3.83 23.09
C MET A 101 0.99 5.12 22.70
N GLY A 102 0.77 5.62 21.48
CA GLY A 102 1.38 6.87 21.03
C GLY A 102 0.89 8.08 21.83
N LEU A 103 -0.42 8.20 22.06
CA LEU A 103 -1.00 9.25 22.88
C LEU A 103 -0.47 9.23 24.32
N ALA A 104 -0.40 8.05 24.95
CA ALA A 104 0.14 7.88 26.29
C ALA A 104 1.64 8.25 26.36
N ALA A 105 2.37 8.07 25.27
CA ALA A 105 3.77 8.47 25.14
C ALA A 105 3.97 9.94 24.76
N GLY A 106 2.90 10.74 24.65
CA GLY A 106 2.97 12.15 24.24
C GLY A 106 3.31 12.37 22.77
N ALA A 107 3.15 11.35 21.92
CA ALA A 107 3.43 11.46 20.49
C ALA A 107 2.47 12.47 19.83
N ARG A 108 3.00 13.39 19.03
CA ARG A 108 2.22 14.30 18.19
C ARG A 108 1.85 13.65 16.86
N ARG A 109 2.70 12.77 16.35
CA ARG A 109 2.56 12.06 15.08
C ARG A 109 2.99 10.61 15.26
N MET A 110 2.16 9.69 14.80
CA MET A 110 2.43 8.25 14.83
C MET A 110 2.48 7.72 13.41
N LEU A 111 3.42 6.84 13.11
CA LEU A 111 3.46 6.06 11.87
C LEU A 111 3.15 4.60 12.20
N ILE A 112 2.11 4.04 11.58
CA ILE A 112 1.56 2.72 11.90
C ILE A 112 1.63 1.84 10.65
N PHE A 113 2.16 0.64 10.85
CA PHE A 113 2.27 -0.42 9.86
C PHE A 113 1.52 -1.68 10.29
N GLU A 114 1.15 -2.50 9.32
CA GLU A 114 0.94 -3.94 9.49
C GLU A 114 2.21 -4.71 9.08
N ASP A 115 2.42 -5.91 9.63
CA ASP A 115 3.58 -6.76 9.35
C ASP A 115 3.59 -7.41 7.95
N ASP A 116 2.62 -7.10 7.08
CA ASP A 116 2.70 -7.38 5.64
C ASP A 116 3.11 -6.17 4.80
N ALA A 117 3.46 -5.04 5.42
CA ALA A 117 4.00 -3.89 4.70
C ALA A 117 5.35 -4.22 4.04
N VAL A 118 5.41 -4.05 2.71
CA VAL A 118 6.61 -4.18 1.90
C VAL A 118 6.88 -2.89 1.14
N PHE A 119 8.15 -2.52 1.04
CA PHE A 119 8.56 -1.24 0.46
C PHE A 119 9.18 -1.39 -0.92
N HIS A 120 8.81 -0.49 -1.82
CA HIS A 120 9.37 -0.35 -3.17
C HIS A 120 9.42 1.12 -3.56
N ARG A 121 10.33 1.51 -4.46
CA ARG A 121 10.42 2.88 -5.00
C ARG A 121 10.70 3.95 -3.94
N VAL A 122 11.23 3.58 -2.78
CA VAL A 122 11.69 4.54 -1.77
C VAL A 122 12.92 5.24 -2.30
N SER A 123 12.95 6.56 -2.21
CA SER A 123 14.12 7.37 -2.47
C SER A 123 14.19 8.51 -1.45
N PRO A 124 15.39 8.99 -1.10
CA PRO A 124 15.54 10.09 -0.14
C PRO A 124 14.73 11.33 -0.54
N ALA A 125 14.81 11.76 -1.80
CA ALA A 125 14.06 12.91 -2.31
C ALA A 125 12.54 12.77 -2.16
N LEU A 126 11.99 11.56 -2.31
CA LEU A 126 10.57 11.31 -2.14
C LEU A 126 10.16 11.43 -0.66
N ILE A 127 10.99 10.92 0.24
CA ILE A 127 10.75 11.03 1.69
C ILE A 127 10.93 12.48 2.16
N GLU A 128 11.92 13.20 1.64
CA GLU A 128 12.15 14.62 1.94
C GLU A 128 10.98 15.51 1.47
N ASP A 129 10.45 15.29 0.26
CA ASP A 129 9.28 16.05 -0.24
C ASP A 129 8.01 15.74 0.59
N MET A 130 7.87 14.49 1.03
CA MET A 130 6.82 14.09 1.99
C MET A 130 6.95 14.83 3.32
N ILE A 131 8.13 14.81 3.95
CA ILE A 131 8.35 15.49 5.23
C ILE A 131 8.13 17.00 5.08
N SER A 132 8.63 17.60 4.00
CA SER A 132 8.42 19.02 3.70
C SER A 132 6.93 19.37 3.60
N PHE A 133 6.12 18.51 2.97
CA PHE A 133 4.67 18.67 2.96
C PHE A 133 4.08 18.58 4.37
N LEU A 134 4.45 17.55 5.15
CA LEU A 134 3.90 17.32 6.49
C LEU A 134 4.31 18.38 7.51
N GLU A 135 5.44 19.06 7.30
CA GLU A 135 5.90 20.20 8.11
C GLU A 135 5.19 21.50 7.72
N ALA A 136 4.97 21.72 6.42
CA ALA A 136 4.31 22.92 5.91
C ALA A 136 2.79 22.93 6.10
N ASN A 137 2.18 21.77 6.38
CA ASN A 137 0.74 21.62 6.56
C ASN A 137 0.49 20.95 7.91
N ASP A 138 -0.24 21.62 8.78
CA ASP A 138 -0.59 21.17 10.14
C ASP A 138 -2.04 20.65 10.24
N ASP A 139 -2.81 20.75 9.16
CA ASP A 139 -4.22 20.35 9.08
C ASP A 139 -4.42 18.88 8.66
N TRP A 140 -3.38 18.13 8.31
CA TRP A 140 -3.56 16.73 7.92
C TRP A 140 -3.96 15.85 9.12
N GLN A 141 -4.80 14.86 8.86
CA GLN A 141 -5.22 13.86 9.85
C GLN A 141 -4.57 12.52 9.58
N PHE A 142 -4.53 12.12 8.31
CA PHE A 142 -3.90 10.88 7.85
C PHE A 142 -2.99 11.12 6.66
N PHE A 143 -1.87 10.40 6.64
CA PHE A 143 -0.98 10.33 5.51
C PHE A 143 -0.61 8.89 5.18
N PHE A 144 -1.02 8.38 4.02
CA PHE A 144 -0.79 6.98 3.63
C PHE A 144 0.49 6.82 2.79
N LEU A 145 1.34 5.86 3.14
CA LEU A 145 2.52 5.49 2.33
C LEU A 145 2.14 4.56 1.15
N GLY A 146 0.95 3.98 1.22
CA GLY A 146 0.28 3.23 0.17
C GLY A 146 -1.13 2.86 0.59
N CYS A 147 -2.08 2.95 -0.32
CA CYS A 147 -3.49 2.56 -0.10
C CYS A 147 -4.24 2.45 -1.43
N LEU A 148 -5.47 1.97 -1.38
CA LEU A 148 -6.43 2.16 -2.47
C LEU A 148 -7.26 3.41 -2.20
N VAL A 149 -7.58 4.14 -3.28
CA VAL A 149 -8.34 5.39 -3.23
C VAL A 149 -9.50 5.40 -4.24
N ASN A 150 -10.56 6.11 -3.88
CA ASN A 150 -11.71 6.40 -4.76
C ASN A 150 -11.42 7.59 -5.68
N ARG A 151 -10.65 8.57 -5.16
CA ARG A 151 -10.26 9.79 -5.85
C ARG A 151 -8.88 10.23 -5.35
N SER A 152 -8.10 10.86 -6.24
CA SER A 152 -6.93 11.62 -5.84
C SER A 152 -6.87 12.95 -6.57
N GLU A 153 -6.26 13.94 -5.91
CA GLU A 153 -6.07 15.29 -6.41
C GLU A 153 -4.64 15.75 -6.09
N LYS A 154 -4.00 16.42 -7.03
CA LYS A 154 -2.63 16.89 -6.86
C LYS A 154 -2.56 17.99 -5.81
N THR A 155 -1.48 18.01 -5.04
CA THR A 155 -1.10 19.16 -4.21
C THR A 155 -0.03 20.00 -4.90
N ALA A 156 0.49 21.03 -4.23
CA ALA A 156 1.67 21.76 -4.69
C ALA A 156 2.94 20.91 -4.65
N PHE A 157 2.97 19.87 -3.80
CA PHE A 157 4.08 18.94 -3.64
C PHE A 157 3.92 17.78 -4.64
N GLN A 158 4.99 17.48 -5.38
CA GLN A 158 4.91 16.49 -6.46
C GLN A 158 4.69 15.07 -5.94
N SER A 159 5.22 14.78 -4.75
CA SER A 159 5.09 13.48 -4.12
C SER A 159 3.80 13.29 -3.32
N VAL A 160 2.96 14.31 -3.19
CA VAL A 160 1.78 14.24 -2.32
C VAL A 160 0.50 14.51 -3.09
N VAL A 161 -0.46 13.63 -2.88
CA VAL A 161 -1.83 13.78 -3.37
C VAL A 161 -2.80 13.83 -2.20
N ARG A 162 -3.82 14.67 -2.31
CA ARG A 162 -5.01 14.58 -1.47
C ARG A 162 -5.87 13.42 -1.96
N ILE A 163 -6.48 12.66 -1.06
CA ILE A 163 -7.20 11.44 -1.41
C ILE A 163 -8.60 11.37 -0.81
N GLU A 164 -9.46 10.63 -1.48
CA GLU A 164 -10.64 10.00 -0.89
C GLU A 164 -10.28 8.53 -0.65
N TYR A 165 -10.03 8.19 0.60
CA TYR A 165 -9.57 6.86 0.99
C TYR A 165 -10.59 5.76 0.66
N ARG A 166 -10.11 4.58 0.26
CA ARG A 166 -10.97 3.41 -0.02
C ARG A 166 -10.69 2.24 0.90
N SER A 167 -9.43 1.80 0.99
CA SER A 167 -9.01 0.63 1.78
C SER A 167 -7.48 0.45 1.79
N LEU A 168 -7.01 -0.57 2.51
CA LEU A 168 -5.63 -0.99 2.73
C LEU A 168 -4.87 -0.09 3.72
N ALA A 169 -5.36 0.02 4.96
CA ALA A 169 -4.73 0.78 6.05
C ALA A 169 -3.43 0.14 6.61
N HIS A 170 -2.59 -0.42 5.74
CA HIS A 170 -1.41 -1.20 6.11
C HIS A 170 -0.15 -0.36 6.41
N ALA A 171 -0.12 0.92 6.00
CA ALA A 171 1.01 1.82 6.18
C ALA A 171 0.57 3.29 6.14
N TYR A 172 0.38 3.91 7.30
CA TYR A 172 -0.10 5.29 7.39
C TYR A 172 0.41 6.02 8.63
N ALA A 173 0.56 7.33 8.51
CA ALA A 173 0.74 8.23 9.63
C ALA A 173 -0.60 8.84 10.06
N VAL A 174 -0.70 9.15 11.36
CA VAL A 174 -1.87 9.80 11.98
C VAL A 174 -1.40 10.83 13.01
N THR A 175 -2.09 11.97 13.06
CA THR A 175 -1.82 13.00 14.08
C THR A 175 -2.44 12.64 15.42
N ALA A 176 -1.89 13.17 16.52
CA ALA A 176 -2.43 12.96 17.85
C ALA A 176 -3.87 13.45 18.00
N ALA A 177 -4.25 14.53 17.33
CA ALA A 177 -5.62 15.04 17.34
C ALA A 177 -6.59 14.01 16.76
N CYS A 178 -6.28 13.48 15.58
CA CYS A 178 -7.11 12.45 14.93
C CYS A 178 -7.06 11.12 15.69
N ALA A 179 -5.89 10.69 16.14
CA ALA A 179 -5.75 9.48 16.95
C ALA A 179 -6.61 9.53 18.22
N ARG A 180 -6.68 10.70 18.88
CA ARG A 180 -7.54 10.91 20.06
C ARG A 180 -9.02 10.78 19.70
N GLU A 181 -9.46 11.45 18.64
CA GLU A 181 -10.82 11.35 18.14
C GLU A 181 -11.23 9.88 17.88
N LEU A 182 -10.39 9.11 17.19
CA LEU A 182 -10.63 7.70 16.89
C LEU A 182 -10.67 6.82 18.14
N VAL A 183 -9.77 7.08 19.09
CA VAL A 183 -9.73 6.33 20.33
C VAL A 183 -10.94 6.63 21.21
N GLU A 184 -11.38 7.88 21.30
CA GLU A 184 -12.43 8.31 22.23
C GLU A 184 -13.84 8.13 21.66
N HIS A 185 -14.04 8.36 20.36
CA HIS A 185 -15.37 8.46 19.77
C HIS A 185 -15.71 7.34 18.78
N HIS A 186 -14.72 6.55 18.36
CA HIS A 186 -14.92 5.45 17.40
C HIS A 186 -14.53 4.10 18.02
N PRO A 187 -15.27 3.60 19.03
CA PRO A 187 -15.09 2.23 19.49
C PRO A 187 -15.54 1.22 18.42
N TRP A 188 -15.08 -0.02 18.55
CA TRP A 188 -15.57 -1.10 17.69
C TRP A 188 -17.10 -1.21 17.76
N SER A 189 -17.73 -1.22 16.58
CA SER A 189 -19.18 -1.24 16.41
C SER A 189 -19.67 -2.26 15.37
N GLY A 190 -18.79 -3.19 14.96
CA GLY A 190 -19.06 -4.12 13.85
C GLY A 190 -18.64 -3.60 12.47
N ILE A 191 -18.00 -2.44 12.41
CA ILE A 191 -17.49 -1.81 11.18
C ILE A 191 -15.97 -1.98 11.13
N ALA A 192 -15.47 -2.66 10.10
CA ALA A 192 -14.04 -2.85 9.86
C ALA A 192 -13.28 -1.51 9.79
N PHE A 193 -12.00 -1.51 10.18
CA PHE A 193 -11.20 -0.29 10.29
C PHE A 193 -11.12 0.48 8.96
N ASP A 194 -10.83 -0.20 7.85
CA ASP A 194 -10.84 0.43 6.51
C ASP A 194 -12.19 1.06 6.15
N ALA A 195 -13.29 0.40 6.52
CA ALA A 195 -14.64 0.90 6.24
C ALA A 195 -14.93 2.16 7.06
N MET A 196 -14.58 2.16 8.35
CA MET A 196 -14.68 3.32 9.21
C MET A 196 -13.88 4.50 8.63
N LEU A 197 -12.61 4.30 8.26
CA LEU A 197 -11.79 5.35 7.67
C LEU A 197 -12.36 5.90 6.36
N ARG A 198 -12.86 5.03 5.48
CA ARG A 198 -13.52 5.44 4.23
C ARG A 198 -14.74 6.32 4.52
N ASP A 199 -15.52 5.96 5.54
CA ASP A 199 -16.79 6.60 5.84
C ASP A 199 -16.61 7.91 6.65
N MET A 200 -15.43 8.16 7.25
CA MET A 200 -15.08 9.46 7.86
C MET A 200 -15.14 10.63 6.88
N GLN A 201 -14.99 10.38 5.57
CA GLN A 201 -15.02 11.39 4.49
C GLN A 201 -14.18 12.66 4.76
N SER A 202 -13.08 12.52 5.51
CA SER A 202 -12.23 13.66 5.84
C SER A 202 -11.50 14.18 4.62
N LYS A 203 -11.51 15.50 4.44
CA LYS A 203 -10.72 16.19 3.40
C LYS A 203 -9.23 16.30 3.75
N GLN A 204 -8.84 15.88 4.94
CA GLN A 204 -7.49 15.99 5.51
C GLN A 204 -6.74 14.66 5.41
N MET A 205 -7.03 13.88 4.37
CA MET A 205 -6.37 12.61 4.06
C MET A 205 -5.49 12.78 2.82
N TYR A 206 -4.22 12.40 2.98
CA TYR A 206 -3.21 12.52 1.95
C TYR A 206 -2.49 11.19 1.74
N ALA A 207 -1.85 11.02 0.59
CA ALA A 207 -1.03 9.85 0.31
C ALA A 207 0.21 10.21 -0.48
N LEU A 208 1.25 9.40 -0.29
CA LEU A 208 2.47 9.46 -1.08
C LEU A 208 2.21 8.94 -2.50
N TYR A 209 2.74 9.67 -3.47
CA TYR A 209 2.71 9.36 -4.88
C TYR A 209 4.11 9.49 -5.50
N PRO A 210 4.61 8.46 -6.21
CA PRO A 210 4.06 7.11 -6.25
C PRO A 210 4.08 6.48 -4.86
N SER A 211 3.15 5.56 -4.56
CA SER A 211 3.17 4.89 -3.26
C SER A 211 4.43 4.05 -3.09
N VAL A 212 4.94 4.00 -1.86
CA VAL A 212 6.13 3.25 -1.51
C VAL A 212 5.82 1.98 -0.73
N ALA A 213 4.72 1.97 0.02
CA ALA A 213 4.27 0.81 0.78
C ALA A 213 3.20 0.03 0.01
N PHE A 214 3.28 -1.30 0.13
CA PHE A 214 2.33 -2.25 -0.43
C PHE A 214 2.12 -3.39 0.56
N GLN A 215 1.01 -4.11 0.43
CA GLN A 215 0.84 -5.37 1.15
C GLN A 215 1.53 -6.53 0.42
N SER A 216 2.20 -7.39 1.20
CA SER A 216 2.78 -8.64 0.70
C SER A 216 1.70 -9.61 0.24
N ASN A 217 2.10 -10.63 -0.54
CA ASN A 217 1.22 -11.74 -0.91
C ASN A 217 1.23 -12.88 0.14
N ALA A 218 1.67 -12.62 1.38
CA ALA A 218 1.63 -13.61 2.45
C ALA A 218 0.18 -14.08 2.68
N ALA A 219 0.01 -15.32 3.15
CA ALA A 219 -1.32 -15.85 3.47
C ALA A 219 -2.00 -14.95 4.50
N SER A 220 -3.23 -14.52 4.18
CA SER A 220 -4.06 -13.73 5.08
C SER A 220 -4.61 -14.62 6.18
N ASP A 221 -4.49 -14.17 7.42
CA ASP A 221 -5.14 -14.80 8.58
C ASP A 221 -6.60 -14.34 8.76
N ASN A 222 -7.12 -13.55 7.82
CA ASN A 222 -8.51 -13.09 7.80
C ASN A 222 -9.40 -14.10 7.05
N ASP A 223 -9.94 -15.04 7.81
CA ASP A 223 -10.69 -16.19 7.30
C ASP A 223 -11.93 -15.78 6.47
N ARG A 224 -12.53 -14.61 6.77
CA ARG A 224 -13.72 -14.08 6.08
C ARG A 224 -13.48 -13.73 4.60
N TYR A 225 -12.25 -13.35 4.23
CA TYR A 225 -11.95 -12.81 2.90
C TYR A 225 -11.04 -13.70 2.03
N LEU A 226 -10.84 -14.97 2.40
CA LEU A 226 -10.01 -15.91 1.64
C LEU A 226 -10.41 -16.05 0.15
N PRO A 227 -11.69 -16.08 -0.26
CA PRO A 227 -12.06 -16.12 -1.67
C PRO A 227 -11.64 -14.87 -2.44
N LEU A 228 -11.78 -13.70 -1.80
CA LEU A 228 -11.39 -12.41 -2.39
C LEU A 228 -9.86 -12.31 -2.54
N ASP A 229 -9.11 -12.80 -1.54
CA ASP A 229 -7.64 -12.89 -1.62
C ASP A 229 -7.20 -13.74 -2.81
N ARG A 230 -7.82 -14.91 -3.03
CA ARG A 230 -7.52 -15.76 -4.20
C ARG A 230 -7.79 -15.03 -5.53
N PHE A 231 -8.92 -14.34 -5.65
CA PHE A 231 -9.24 -13.57 -6.84
C PHE A 231 -8.23 -12.43 -7.08
N ARG A 232 -7.84 -11.70 -6.03
CA ARG A 232 -6.84 -10.63 -6.12
C ARG A 232 -5.49 -11.17 -6.59
N ARG A 233 -5.07 -12.33 -6.10
CA ARG A 233 -3.84 -13.01 -6.53
C ARG A 233 -3.90 -13.41 -8.00
N PHE A 234 -5.06 -13.87 -8.48
CA PHE A 234 -5.27 -14.12 -9.91
C PHE A 234 -5.10 -12.84 -10.75
N CYS A 235 -5.53 -11.69 -10.24
CA CYS A 235 -5.30 -10.38 -10.87
C CYS A 235 -3.87 -9.82 -10.65
N GLY A 236 -2.91 -10.65 -10.23
CA GLY A 236 -1.50 -10.28 -10.01
C GLY A 236 -1.15 -9.93 -8.57
N GLY A 237 -2.13 -9.79 -7.66
CA GLY A 237 -1.94 -9.46 -6.25
C GLY A 237 -2.28 -8.01 -5.90
N LEU A 238 -2.31 -7.70 -4.61
CA LEU A 238 -2.69 -6.38 -4.10
C LEU A 238 -1.77 -5.25 -4.60
N LYS A 239 -0.47 -5.53 -4.75
CA LYS A 239 0.50 -4.59 -5.30
C LYS A 239 0.14 -4.10 -6.70
N GLN A 240 -0.28 -5.00 -7.58
CA GLN A 240 -0.65 -4.70 -8.96
C GLN A 240 -1.97 -3.92 -9.01
N ILE A 241 -2.93 -4.31 -8.17
CA ILE A 241 -4.21 -3.60 -8.02
C ILE A 241 -3.97 -2.17 -7.53
N GLN A 242 -3.10 -1.98 -6.53
CA GLN A 242 -2.74 -0.66 -6.03
C GLN A 242 -2.06 0.20 -7.11
N ARG A 243 -1.09 -0.36 -7.85
CA ARG A 243 -0.45 0.35 -8.97
C ARG A 243 -1.44 0.73 -10.07
N ALA A 244 -2.38 -0.17 -10.41
CA ALA A 244 -3.42 0.11 -11.38
C ALA A 244 -4.37 1.20 -10.88
N ASN A 245 -4.71 1.20 -9.58
CA ASN A 245 -5.49 2.26 -8.95
C ASN A 245 -4.76 3.61 -9.00
N GLU A 246 -3.48 3.67 -8.63
CA GLU A 246 -2.63 4.86 -8.75
C GLU A 246 -2.65 5.42 -10.19
N PHE A 247 -2.40 4.55 -11.18
CA PHE A 247 -2.39 4.92 -12.59
C PHE A 247 -3.76 5.43 -13.06
N TYR A 248 -4.83 4.70 -12.76
CA TYR A 248 -6.18 5.09 -13.14
C TYR A 248 -6.53 6.47 -12.59
N GLN A 249 -6.26 6.72 -11.30
CA GLN A 249 -6.61 8.00 -10.68
C GLN A 249 -5.77 9.15 -11.26
N ARG A 250 -4.49 8.91 -11.53
CA ARG A 250 -3.59 9.90 -12.13
C ARG A 250 -4.00 10.32 -13.55
N HIS A 251 -4.60 9.40 -14.30
CA HIS A 251 -4.98 9.57 -15.71
C HIS A 251 -6.49 9.52 -15.95
N LYS A 252 -7.31 9.59 -14.89
CA LYS A 252 -8.76 9.35 -14.93
C LYS A 252 -9.48 10.13 -16.02
N ARG A 253 -9.17 11.43 -16.14
CA ARG A 253 -9.77 12.31 -17.17
C ARG A 253 -9.39 11.87 -18.58
N THR A 254 -8.12 11.58 -18.82
CA THR A 254 -7.62 11.12 -20.13
C THR A 254 -8.22 9.77 -20.50
N ILE A 255 -8.30 8.84 -19.54
CA ILE A 255 -8.92 7.53 -19.74
C ILE A 255 -10.39 7.69 -20.11
N ILE A 256 -11.16 8.49 -19.35
CA ILE A 256 -12.58 8.74 -19.65
C ILE A 256 -12.74 9.39 -21.03
N ALA A 257 -11.94 10.42 -21.34
CA ALA A 257 -11.98 11.08 -22.64
C ALA A 257 -11.69 10.12 -23.81
N ALA A 258 -10.71 9.23 -23.65
CA ALA A 258 -10.39 8.21 -24.65
C ALA A 258 -11.55 7.22 -24.88
N HIS A 259 -12.25 6.81 -23.82
CA HIS A 259 -13.42 5.93 -23.94
C HIS A 259 -14.59 6.64 -24.62
N LEU A 260 -14.85 7.90 -24.28
CA LEU A 260 -15.89 8.70 -24.94
C LEU A 260 -15.61 8.91 -26.43
N LEU A 261 -14.34 9.16 -26.79
CA LEU A 261 -13.92 9.26 -28.19
C LEU A 261 -14.10 7.94 -28.93
N ALA A 262 -13.72 6.81 -28.32
CA ALA A 262 -13.91 5.49 -28.92
C ALA A 262 -15.39 5.18 -29.16
N LEU A 263 -16.27 5.45 -28.19
CA LEU A 263 -17.72 5.29 -28.34
C LEU A 263 -18.29 6.17 -29.45
N LEU A 264 -17.79 7.40 -29.59
CA LEU A 264 -18.18 8.30 -30.68
C LEU A 264 -17.78 7.72 -32.04
N VAL A 265 -16.55 7.23 -32.19
CA VAL A 265 -16.06 6.62 -33.43
C VAL A 265 -16.87 5.37 -33.79
N ILE A 266 -17.17 4.51 -32.81
CA ILE A 266 -18.02 3.32 -33.02
C ILE A 266 -19.43 3.74 -33.45
N GLY A 267 -20.02 4.73 -32.78
CA GLY A 267 -21.34 5.25 -33.13
C GLY A 267 -21.41 5.81 -34.56
N LEU A 268 -20.38 6.56 -34.97
CA LEU A 268 -20.28 7.10 -36.34
C LEU A 268 -20.13 5.98 -37.38
N ALA A 269 -19.30 4.97 -37.11
CA ALA A 269 -19.13 3.82 -38.01
C ALA A 269 -20.43 3.00 -38.15
N CYS A 270 -21.15 2.77 -37.05
CA CYS A 270 -22.46 2.11 -37.09
C CYS A 270 -23.50 2.93 -37.85
N PHE A 271 -23.51 4.26 -37.67
CA PHE A 271 -24.41 5.14 -38.41
C PHE A 271 -24.15 5.10 -39.92
N GLN A 272 -22.88 5.14 -40.34
CA GLN A 272 -22.49 5.02 -41.75
C GLN A 272 -22.84 3.66 -42.36
N ALA A 273 -22.89 2.59 -41.58
CA ALA A 273 -23.24 1.26 -42.07
C ALA A 273 -24.77 1.04 -42.25
N ILE A 274 -25.60 1.95 -41.74
CA ILE A 274 -27.08 1.88 -41.80
C ILE A 274 -27.64 2.75 -42.93
N LEU A 275 -26.88 3.75 -43.40
CA LEU A 275 -27.20 4.60 -44.55
C LEU A 275 -26.74 3.96 -45.86
#